data_AF-A0A944YHM1-F1
#
_entry.id   AF-A0A944YHM1-F1
#
_cell.length_a   1.000
_cell.length_b   1.000
_cell.length_c   1.000
_cell.angle_alpha   90.00
_cell.angle_beta   90.00
_cell.angle_gamma   90.00
#
_symmetry.space_group_name_H-M   'P 1'
#
loop_
_entity.id
_entity.type
_entity.pdbx_description
1 polymer ?
#
loop_
_entity_poly.entity_id
_entity_poly.type
_entity_poly.pdbx_seq_one_letter_code
_entity_poly.pdbx_strand_id
1 'polypeptide(L)'
;MDSRPHERLAVFRSDSGITLSFGSNTYFIESADPFHNIAIKSLELDDYIPFYVEIAKREGLGPEFRDSLLREIEDLKEEDFE
;
A
#
# COMPACT_ATOMS: atom_id res chain seq x y z
N MET A 1 -2.54 -19.17 -16.66
CA MET A 1 -1.52 -18.20 -16.24
C MET A 1 -1.97 -16.84 -16.71
N ASP A 2 -2.53 -16.06 -15.80
CA ASP A 2 -3.06 -14.74 -16.09
C ASP A 2 -1.88 -13.76 -16.11
N SER A 3 -1.42 -13.39 -17.31
CA SER A 3 -0.26 -12.51 -17.52
C SER A 3 -0.66 -11.04 -17.36
N ARG A 4 -1.30 -10.70 -16.24
CA ARG A 4 -1.50 -9.30 -15.88
C ARG A 4 -0.15 -8.76 -15.39
N PRO A 5 0.36 -7.65 -15.95
CA PRO A 5 1.58 -7.03 -15.43
C PRO A 5 1.36 -6.72 -13.95
N HIS A 6 2.15 -7.34 -13.07
CA HIS A 6 2.12 -6.99 -11.65
C HIS A 6 2.48 -5.51 -11.53
N GLU A 7 1.49 -4.70 -11.16
CA GLU A 7 1.70 -3.29 -10.87
C GLU A 7 2.65 -3.21 -9.68
N ARG A 8 3.89 -2.80 -9.93
CA ARG A 8 4.92 -2.70 -8.91
C ARG A 8 4.87 -1.30 -8.30
N LEU A 9 4.89 -1.25 -6.97
CA LEU A 9 5.06 -0.01 -6.24
C LEU A 9 6.50 0.48 -6.44
N ALA A 10 6.66 1.70 -6.93
CA ALA A 10 7.92 2.42 -6.95
C ALA A 10 7.85 3.59 -5.96
N VAL A 11 8.87 3.73 -5.12
CA VAL A 11 8.94 4.78 -4.09
C VAL A 11 10.20 5.62 -4.28
N PHE A 12 10.02 6.94 -4.34
CA PHE A 12 11.10 7.91 -4.46
C PHE A 12 11.02 8.91 -3.30
N ARG A 13 12.13 9.11 -2.61
CA ARG A 13 12.24 10.06 -1.50
C ARG A 13 13.01 11.30 -1.95
N SER A 14 12.54 12.47 -1.53
CA SER A 14 13.20 13.76 -1.69
C SER A 14 13.11 14.57 -0.40
N ASP A 15 13.73 15.76 -0.39
CA ASP A 15 13.65 16.67 0.76
C ASP A 15 12.24 17.23 0.98
N SER A 16 11.41 17.31 -0.07
CA SER A 16 10.04 17.85 0.00
C SER A 16 8.97 16.81 0.31
N GLY A 17 9.30 15.52 0.22
CA GLY A 17 8.31 14.45 0.43
C GLY A 17 8.66 13.13 -0.26
N ILE A 18 7.65 12.27 -0.38
CA ILE A 18 7.75 10.93 -0.94
C ILE A 18 6.79 10.80 -2.12
N THR A 19 7.29 10.33 -3.25
CA THR A 19 6.49 10.01 -4.44
C THR A 19 6.28 8.50 -4.51
N LEU A 20 5.03 8.09 -4.62
CA LEU A 20 4.61 6.71 -4.86
C LEU A 20 4.11 6.61 -6.29
N SER A 21 4.55 5.60 -7.03
CA SER A 21 3.98 5.22 -8.31
C SER A 21 3.48 3.78 -8.25
N PHE A 22 2.22 3.59 -8.63
CA PHE A 22 1.55 2.29 -8.64
C PHE A 22 0.63 2.24 -9.85
N GLY A 23 0.84 1.26 -10.73
CA GLY A 23 0.13 1.18 -12.01
C GLY A 23 0.37 2.43 -12.87
N SER A 24 -0.71 3.07 -13.32
CA SER A 24 -0.67 4.35 -14.06
C SER A 24 -0.72 5.58 -13.15
N ASN A 25 -0.85 5.40 -11.83
CA ASN A 25 -1.09 6.48 -10.89
C ASN A 25 0.18 6.90 -10.16
N THR A 26 0.22 8.17 -9.77
CA THR A 26 1.31 8.75 -8.97
C THR A 26 0.71 9.56 -7.83
N TYR A 27 1.24 9.36 -6.63
CA TYR A 27 0.80 10.02 -5.41
C TYR A 27 1.99 10.71 -4.77
N PHE A 28 1.76 11.90 -4.23
CA PHE A 28 2.76 12.63 -3.47
C PHE A 28 2.34 12.74 -2.01
N ILE A 29 3.25 12.36 -1.12
CA ILE A 29 3.15 12.51 0.33
C ILE A 29 4.08 13.65 0.71
N GLU A 30 3.51 14.83 0.89
CA GLU A 30 4.25 16.01 1.36
C GLU A 30 4.82 15.79 2.75
N SER A 31 5.88 16.51 3.11
CA SER A 31 6.44 16.47 4.47
C SER A 31 5.46 16.90 5.55
N ALA A 32 4.46 17.71 5.21
CA ALA A 32 3.39 18.16 6.10
C ALA A 32 2.18 17.20 6.12
N ASP A 33 2.16 16.18 5.26
CA ASP A 33 1.08 15.20 5.20
C ASP A 33 1.05 14.39 6.52
N PRO A 34 -0.12 14.20 7.17
CA PRO A 34 -0.25 13.38 8.36
C PRO A 34 0.33 11.96 8.22
N PHE A 35 0.35 11.41 7.01
CA PHE A 35 0.91 10.09 6.69
C PHE A 35 2.45 10.09 6.59
N HIS A 36 3.10 11.24 6.46
CA HIS A 36 4.54 11.34 6.17
C HIS A 36 5.42 10.59 7.17
N ASN A 37 5.13 10.70 8.47
CA ASN A 37 5.92 10.02 9.51
C ASN A 37 5.81 8.49 9.40
N ILE A 38 4.65 7.97 8.99
CA ILE A 38 4.44 6.53 8.76
C ILE A 38 5.23 6.12 7.53
N ALA A 39 5.13 6.88 6.44
CA ALA A 39 5.85 6.64 5.20
C ALA A 39 7.39 6.58 5.39
N ILE A 40 7.96 7.46 6.23
CA ILE A 40 9.39 7.43 6.55
C ILE A 40 9.76 6.14 7.29
N LYS A 41 9.01 5.78 8.34
CA LYS A 41 9.25 4.56 9.11
C LYS A 41 9.10 3.29 8.27
N SER A 42 8.12 3.26 7.37
CA SER A 42 7.94 2.19 6.40
C SER A 42 9.19 1.96 5.56
N LEU A 43 9.82 3.02 5.06
CA LEU A 43 11.06 2.91 4.29
C LEU A 43 12.25 2.48 5.15
N GLU A 44 12.34 2.92 6.40
CA GLU A 44 13.40 2.52 7.33
C GLU A 44 13.30 1.03 7.71
N LEU A 45 12.09 0.49 7.77
CA LEU A 45 11.80 -0.89 8.17
C LEU A 45 11.63 -1.85 6.97
N ASP A 46 11.72 -1.36 5.74
CA ASP A 46 11.42 -2.12 4.52
C ASP A 46 9.99 -2.71 4.52
N ASP A 47 9.05 -2.03 5.22
CA ASP A 47 7.65 -2.41 5.32
C ASP A 47 6.80 -1.54 4.40
N TYR A 48 6.43 -2.10 3.24
CA TYR A 48 5.67 -1.40 2.21
C TYR A 48 4.15 -1.47 2.37
N ILE A 49 3.63 -2.25 3.34
CA ILE A 49 2.18 -2.41 3.54
C ILE A 49 1.46 -1.06 3.72
N PRO A 50 1.97 -0.10 4.52
CA PRO A 50 1.30 1.18 4.71
C PRO A 50 1.09 1.97 3.42
N PHE A 51 1.96 1.84 2.42
CA PHE A 51 1.78 2.52 1.13
C PHE A 51 0.58 1.99 0.35
N TYR A 52 0.39 0.67 0.32
CA TYR A 52 -0.77 0.06 -0.32
C TYR A 52 -2.07 0.48 0.36
N VAL A 53 -2.07 0.56 1.69
CA VAL A 53 -3.21 1.05 2.48
C VAL A 53 -3.53 2.51 2.15
N GLU A 54 -2.51 3.37 2.10
CA GLU A 54 -2.69 4.80 1.79
C GLU A 54 -3.16 5.00 0.34
N ILE A 55 -2.65 4.24 -0.62
CA ILE A 55 -3.12 4.25 -2.02
C ILE A 55 -4.59 3.85 -2.08
N ALA A 56 -4.97 2.71 -1.48
CA ALA A 56 -6.36 2.24 -1.47
C ALA A 56 -7.30 3.29 -0.85
N LYS A 57 -6.86 3.96 0.23
CA LYS A 57 -7.61 5.06 0.85
C LYS A 57 -7.77 6.25 -0.09
N ARG A 58 -6.70 6.68 -0.79
CA ARG A 58 -6.76 7.79 -1.75
C ARG A 58 -7.63 7.49 -2.98
N GLU A 59 -7.71 6.23 -3.37
CA GLU A 59 -8.58 5.77 -4.46
C GLU A 59 -10.04 5.52 -4.03
N GLY A 60 -10.35 5.69 -2.74
CA GLY A 60 -11.69 5.45 -2.21
C GLY A 60 -12.05 3.97 -2.05
N LEU A 61 -11.06 3.07 -2.16
CA LEU A 61 -11.20 1.61 -2.06
C LEU A 61 -11.03 1.09 -0.62
N GLY A 62 -11.09 1.96 0.39
CA GLY A 62 -10.83 1.61 1.78
C GLY A 62 -11.69 0.45 2.30
N PRO A 63 -13.03 0.51 2.19
CA PRO A 63 -13.91 -0.58 2.60
C PRO A 63 -13.67 -1.87 1.82
N GLU A 64 -13.54 -1.80 0.49
CA GLU A 64 -13.36 -2.96 -0.38
C GLU A 64 -12.02 -3.66 -0.13
N PHE A 65 -10.96 -2.87 0.09
CA PHE A 65 -9.64 -3.37 0.44
C PHE A 65 -9.65 -4.05 1.81
N ARG A 66 -10.27 -3.42 2.82
CA ARG A 66 -10.47 -4.03 4.15
C ARG A 66 -11.24 -5.35 4.06
N ASP A 67 -12.36 -5.36 3.35
CA ASP A 67 -13.23 -6.53 3.26
C ASP A 67 -12.57 -7.67 2.47
N SER A 68 -11.69 -7.34 1.52
CA SER A 68 -10.87 -8.33 0.81
C SER A 68 -9.76 -8.89 1.72
N LEU A 69 -9.08 -8.03 2.49
CA LEU A 69 -8.09 -8.48 3.48
C LEU A 69 -8.71 -9.39 4.56
N LEU A 70 -9.90 -9.05 5.06
CA LEU A 70 -10.59 -9.85 6.08
C LEU A 70 -10.94 -11.24 5.56
N ARG A 71 -11.37 -11.34 4.30
CA ARG A 71 -11.63 -12.64 3.64
C ARG A 71 -10.35 -13.46 3.51
N GLU A 72 -9.27 -12.87 3.01
CA GLU A 72 -7.99 -13.59 2.87
C GLU A 72 -7.46 -14.09 4.22
N ILE A 73 -7.65 -13.31 5.29
CA ILE A 73 -7.29 -13.72 6.67
C ILE A 73 -8.16 -14.89 7.14
N GLU A 74 -9.44 -14.93 6.77
CA GLU A 74 -10.35 -16.02 7.12
C GLU A 74 -9.97 -17.30 6.36
N ASP A 75 -9.71 -17.20 5.05
CA ASP A 75 -9.27 -18.30 4.21
C ASP A 75 -7.95 -18.92 4.73
N LEU A 76 -6.95 -18.09 5.06
CA LEU A 76 -5.67 -18.56 5.62
C LEU A 76 -5.82 -19.24 6.99
N LYS A 77 -6.79 -18.80 7.81
CA LYS A 77 -7.06 -19.46 9.08
C LYS A 77 -7.70 -20.82 8.89
N GLU A 78 -8.55 -21.00 7.89
CA GLU A 78 -9.15 -22.30 7.57
C GLU A 78 -8.10 -23.29 7.07
N GLU A 79 -7.11 -22.84 6.28
CA GLU A 79 -6.00 -23.67 5.80
C GLU A 79 -5.07 -24.18 6.91
N ASP A 80 -4.92 -23.45 8.03
CA ASP A 80 -4.10 -23.88 9.18
C ASP A 80 -4.74 -25.03 10.00
N PHE A 81 -6.01 -25.38 9.74
CA PHE A 81 -6.74 -26.45 10.44
C PHE A 81 -6.99 -27.73 9.61
N GLU A 82 -6.43 -27.84 8.39
CA GLU A 82 -6.38 -29.09 7.59
C GLU A 82 -5.01 -29.78 7.66
#